data_AF-A0A7R9Z7M0-F1
#
_entry.id   AF-A0A7R9Z7M0-F1
#
_cell.length_a   1.000
_cell.length_b   1.000
_cell.length_c   1.000
_cell.angle_alpha   90.00
_cell.angle_beta   90.00
_cell.angle_gamma   90.00
#
_symmetry.space_group_name_H-M   'P 1'
#
loop_
_entity.id
_entity.type
_entity.pdbx_description
1 polymer ?
#
loop_
_entity_poly.entity_id
_entity_poly.type
_entity_poly.pdbx_seq_one_letter_code
_entity_poly.pdbx_strand_id
1 'polypeptide(L)'
;MTSNPAHEPLPFPSPKFVTGKRFSMPVHVPEVGEDVDDSSEGCGDVVYGPAMLIRSDSMAGNNVLARMDGEGEMPRKAYWIQRKLAKTTYGVVRVGYVLRPRTDDPDESGEEDDETGGRKRLRTSKSMKWEVVPLERDNEYEMVAIKMFDKKKMESIRAQRMEGPMVELCATQMMAAQEAESNHVLGSLDTLEDERFIYNVMPLTGDGDLFHYVKKVGRVEEAVARHFFRQILQSLQFLQRMGLCHRDVCAENILLRGSDCFVSGHSKCLRIP
;
A
#
# COMPACT_ATOMS: atom_id res chain seq x y z
N MET A 1 12.79 -6.41 -42.64
CA MET A 1 12.64 -7.25 -41.44
C MET A 1 11.18 -7.19 -41.04
N THR A 2 10.40 -8.19 -41.44
CA THR A 2 8.99 -8.31 -41.06
C THR A 2 8.93 -8.77 -39.61
N SER A 3 8.40 -7.96 -38.70
CA SER A 3 8.15 -8.37 -37.32
C SER A 3 7.21 -9.59 -37.34
N ASN A 4 7.60 -10.65 -36.65
CA ASN A 4 6.72 -11.80 -36.45
C ASN A 4 5.61 -11.37 -35.48
N PRO A 5 4.33 -11.35 -35.89
CA PRO A 5 3.22 -10.90 -35.03
C PRO A 5 3.06 -11.75 -33.76
N ALA A 6 3.65 -12.95 -33.69
CA ALA A 6 3.68 -13.80 -32.51
C ALA A 6 4.56 -13.27 -31.36
N HIS A 7 5.31 -12.18 -31.55
CA HIS A 7 6.16 -11.58 -30.53
C HIS A 7 5.83 -10.10 -30.22
N GLU A 8 4.69 -9.60 -30.72
CA GLU A 8 4.28 -8.24 -30.39
C GLU A 8 3.77 -8.15 -28.94
N PRO A 9 4.13 -7.09 -28.20
CA PRO A 9 3.66 -6.92 -26.84
C PRO A 9 2.13 -6.82 -26.79
N LEU A 10 1.54 -7.53 -25.84
CA LEU A 10 0.09 -7.43 -25.62
C LEU A 10 -0.24 -6.08 -24.97
N PRO A 11 -1.39 -5.48 -25.29
CA PRO A 11 -1.84 -4.29 -24.57
C PRO A 11 -2.17 -4.65 -23.12
N PHE A 12 -1.86 -3.74 -22.20
CA PHE A 12 -2.39 -3.83 -20.84
C PHE A 12 -3.91 -3.57 -20.86
N PRO A 13 -4.69 -4.28 -20.04
CA PRO A 13 -6.08 -3.88 -19.78
C PRO A 13 -6.11 -2.50 -19.10
N SER A 14 -7.29 -1.89 -18.99
CA SER A 14 -7.45 -0.70 -18.15
C SER A 14 -7.45 -1.10 -16.66
N PRO A 15 -6.77 -0.35 -15.78
CA PRO A 15 -6.79 -0.63 -14.35
C PRO A 15 -8.18 -0.33 -13.78
N LYS A 16 -8.58 -1.10 -12.79
CA LYS A 16 -9.86 -0.91 -12.10
C LYS A 16 -9.65 0.01 -10.90
N PHE A 17 -10.56 0.95 -10.70
CA PHE A 17 -10.51 1.89 -9.58
C PHE A 17 -11.73 1.73 -8.70
N VAL A 18 -11.52 1.88 -7.39
CA VAL A 18 -12.58 2.05 -6.42
C VAL A 18 -12.61 3.51 -5.99
N THR A 19 -13.81 4.05 -5.75
CA THR A 19 -13.92 5.45 -5.34
C THR A 19 -13.28 5.63 -3.96
N GLY A 20 -12.34 6.55 -3.88
CA GLY A 20 -11.70 7.00 -2.64
C GLY A 20 -12.30 8.32 -2.19
N LYS A 21 -12.68 8.42 -0.91
CA LYS A 21 -13.16 9.68 -0.33
C LYS A 21 -12.21 10.15 0.76
N ARG A 22 -11.70 11.37 0.62
CA ARG A 22 -10.84 11.99 1.62
C ARG A 22 -11.58 12.92 2.57
N PHE A 23 -11.30 12.81 3.86
CA PHE A 23 -11.82 13.70 4.90
C PHE A 23 -10.84 13.83 6.07
N SER A 24 -11.12 14.78 6.95
CA SER A 24 -10.40 14.99 8.20
C SER A 24 -11.32 14.60 9.34
N MET A 25 -10.95 13.59 10.14
CA MET A 25 -11.70 13.19 11.33
C MET A 25 -10.77 12.64 12.40
N PRO A 26 -11.18 12.66 13.68
CA PRO A 26 -10.46 11.96 14.73
C PRO A 26 -10.38 10.46 14.45
N VAL A 27 -9.21 9.89 14.68
CA VAL A 27 -8.94 8.44 14.60
C VAL A 27 -8.56 7.98 15.99
N HIS A 28 -9.22 6.93 16.47
CA HIS A 28 -8.89 6.24 17.71
C HIS A 28 -7.68 5.33 17.50
N VAL A 29 -6.76 5.36 18.46
CA VAL A 29 -5.56 4.54 18.46
C VAL A 29 -5.61 3.71 19.75
N PRO A 30 -5.89 2.40 19.68
CA PRO A 30 -5.90 1.54 20.85
C PRO A 30 -4.54 1.55 21.54
N GLU A 31 -4.50 1.63 22.87
CA GLU A 31 -3.28 1.39 23.64
C GLU A 31 -2.86 -0.07 23.42
N VAL A 32 -1.63 -0.27 22.97
CA VAL A 32 -1.02 -1.59 22.79
C VAL A 32 0.01 -1.70 23.92
N GLY A 33 -0.13 -2.70 24.79
CA GLY A 33 0.51 -2.78 26.11
C GLY A 33 2.02 -2.57 26.10
N GLU A 34 2.52 -1.76 27.02
CA GLU A 34 3.95 -1.55 27.27
C GLU A 34 4.51 -2.69 28.13
N ASP A 35 5.01 -3.76 27.53
CA ASP A 35 5.96 -4.65 28.22
C ASP A 35 7.37 -4.07 28.01
N VAL A 36 7.72 -3.06 28.82
CA VAL A 36 9.07 -2.50 28.88
C VAL A 36 9.95 -3.46 29.67
N ASP A 37 10.70 -4.31 28.98
CA ASP A 37 11.82 -5.03 29.58
C ASP A 37 13.06 -4.10 29.56
N ASP A 38 13.36 -3.53 30.72
CA ASP A 38 14.45 -2.58 30.98
C ASP A 38 15.79 -3.33 31.02
N SER A 39 16.27 -3.83 29.88
CA SER A 39 17.68 -4.23 29.72
C SER A 39 18.09 -4.51 28.26
N SER A 40 18.53 -3.47 27.54
CA SER A 40 19.67 -3.61 26.62
C SER A 40 20.14 -2.26 26.07
N GLU A 41 21.31 -1.83 26.54
CA GLU A 41 22.17 -0.90 25.81
C GLU A 41 22.71 -1.61 24.55
N GLY A 42 22.49 -1.05 23.35
CA GLY A 42 23.17 -1.54 22.16
C GLY A 42 22.59 -1.09 20.82
N CYS A 43 23.30 -0.18 20.16
CA CYS A 43 23.32 0.12 18.71
C CYS A 43 21.98 0.52 18.04
N GLY A 44 21.94 1.77 17.54
CA GLY A 44 20.75 2.39 16.96
C GLY A 44 20.18 1.67 15.73
N ASP A 45 19.10 0.95 15.99
CA ASP A 45 18.11 0.56 14.99
C ASP A 45 16.86 1.45 15.13
N VAL A 46 16.32 1.89 13.98
CA VAL A 46 15.09 2.67 13.94
C VAL A 46 13.93 1.71 14.24
N VAL A 47 13.62 1.53 15.52
CA VAL A 47 12.48 0.75 16.00
C VAL A 47 11.19 1.47 15.60
N TYR A 48 10.36 0.81 14.78
CA TYR A 48 9.09 1.34 14.27
C TYR A 48 7.96 1.22 15.31
N GLY A 49 8.10 1.86 16.48
CA GLY A 49 7.08 1.85 17.54
C GLY A 49 5.95 2.88 17.39
N PRO A 50 4.93 2.85 18.29
CA PRO A 50 3.76 3.77 18.32
C PRO A 50 4.12 5.26 18.36
N ALA A 51 5.35 5.60 18.80
CA ALA A 51 5.92 6.95 18.76
C ALA A 51 6.01 7.55 17.34
N MET A 52 5.79 6.76 16.27
CA MET A 52 5.74 7.22 14.89
C MET A 52 4.39 7.82 14.43
N LEU A 53 3.39 7.93 15.30
CA LEU A 53 2.21 8.78 15.11
C LEU A 53 2.59 10.27 15.16
N ILE A 54 3.47 10.67 14.26
CA ILE A 54 3.95 12.03 14.15
C ILE A 54 2.83 12.84 13.50
N ARG A 55 2.13 13.63 14.33
CA ARG A 55 1.37 14.81 13.89
C ARG A 55 2.35 15.83 13.31
N SER A 56 2.87 15.55 12.12
CA SER A 56 3.70 16.49 11.36
C SER A 56 2.82 17.65 10.91
N ASP A 57 3.27 18.89 11.07
CA ASP A 57 2.63 20.09 10.52
C ASP A 57 2.38 19.99 8.99
N SER A 58 3.06 19.08 8.29
CA SER A 58 2.78 18.74 6.89
C SER A 58 1.44 18.02 6.65
N MET A 59 0.62 17.82 7.69
CA MET A 59 -0.64 17.05 7.67
C MET A 59 -1.91 17.87 7.92
N ALA A 60 -1.88 19.18 7.74
CA ALA A 60 -3.13 19.94 7.75
C ALA A 60 -4.07 19.45 6.62
N GLY A 61 -5.25 18.94 6.99
CA GLY A 61 -6.34 18.61 6.05
C GLY A 61 -6.67 17.12 5.91
N ASN A 62 -7.39 16.79 4.82
CA ASN A 62 -8.06 15.51 4.60
C ASN A 62 -7.09 14.32 4.42
N ASN A 63 -6.65 13.76 5.54
CA ASN A 63 -5.64 12.69 5.64
C ASN A 63 -6.23 11.28 5.82
N VAL A 64 -7.54 11.13 6.03
CA VAL A 64 -8.20 9.82 5.98
C VAL A 64 -8.71 9.59 4.57
N LEU A 65 -8.36 8.45 3.98
CA LEU A 65 -8.82 7.99 2.67
C LEU A 65 -9.71 6.75 2.84
N ALA A 66 -11.02 6.93 2.78
CA ALA A 66 -11.97 5.82 2.86
C ALA A 66 -12.18 5.17 1.49
N ARG A 67 -12.23 3.84 1.50
CA ARG A 67 -12.61 3.00 0.36
C ARG A 67 -14.13 2.91 0.30
N MET A 68 -14.73 3.37 -0.81
CA MET A 68 -16.18 3.36 -1.01
C MET A 68 -16.57 2.15 -1.87
N ASP A 69 -17.14 1.11 -1.25
CA ASP A 69 -17.50 -0.14 -1.96
C ASP A 69 -18.82 -0.05 -2.76
N GLY A 70 -19.65 0.97 -2.50
CA GLY A 70 -20.90 1.23 -3.22
C GLY A 70 -21.51 2.60 -2.88
N GLU A 71 -22.42 3.09 -3.72
CA GLU A 71 -23.15 4.32 -3.45
C GLU A 71 -24.08 4.16 -2.24
N GLY A 72 -23.95 5.07 -1.25
CA GLY A 72 -24.75 5.02 -0.03
C GLY A 72 -24.32 3.98 1.00
N GLU A 73 -23.35 3.12 0.67
CA GLU A 73 -22.75 2.18 1.63
C GLU A 73 -21.74 2.88 2.54
N MET A 74 -21.74 2.45 3.80
CA MET A 74 -20.78 2.94 4.77
C MET A 74 -19.44 2.23 4.57
N PRO A 75 -18.32 2.96 4.42
CA PRO A 75 -17.03 2.35 4.11
C PRO A 75 -16.57 1.44 5.24
N ARG A 76 -16.09 0.24 4.92
CA ARG A 76 -15.59 -0.73 5.92
C ARG A 76 -14.08 -0.68 6.13
N LYS A 77 -13.38 0.03 5.26
CA LYS A 77 -11.92 0.16 5.27
C LYS A 77 -11.54 1.58 4.92
N ALA A 78 -10.57 2.13 5.64
CA ALA A 78 -9.95 3.40 5.30
C ALA A 78 -8.45 3.35 5.57
N TYR A 79 -7.75 4.36 5.09
CA TYR A 79 -6.33 4.52 5.25
C TYR A 79 -6.02 5.88 5.85
N TRP A 80 -5.36 5.89 7.00
CA TRP A 80 -4.88 7.12 7.58
C TRP A 80 -3.52 7.47 6.98
N ILE A 81 -3.48 8.41 6.04
CA ILE A 81 -2.29 8.80 5.31
C ILE A 81 -1.34 9.56 6.23
N GLN A 82 -0.11 9.06 6.32
CA GLN A 82 0.93 9.55 7.21
C GLN A 82 2.11 10.22 6.46
N ARG A 83 3.29 10.19 7.08
CA ARG A 83 4.51 10.84 6.59
C ARG A 83 4.89 10.36 5.19
N LYS A 84 5.61 11.23 4.48
CA LYS A 84 6.15 10.93 3.15
C LYS A 84 7.36 9.99 3.28
N LEU A 85 7.34 8.93 2.48
CA LEU A 85 8.48 8.02 2.30
C LEU A 85 9.37 8.49 1.16
N ALA A 86 8.77 8.77 -0.01
CA ALA A 86 9.53 9.09 -1.22
C ALA A 86 8.81 10.10 -2.12
N LYS A 87 9.58 10.83 -2.93
CA LYS A 87 9.07 11.63 -4.06
C LYS A 87 9.13 10.76 -5.31
N THR A 88 8.12 10.82 -6.15
CA THR A 88 8.08 10.10 -7.44
C THR A 88 7.86 11.09 -8.58
N THR A 89 8.05 10.64 -9.81
CA THR A 89 7.85 11.45 -11.03
C THR A 89 6.46 12.08 -11.08
N TYR A 90 5.43 11.29 -10.77
CA TYR A 90 4.02 11.69 -10.89
C TYR A 90 3.37 12.05 -9.55
N GLY A 91 4.11 11.98 -8.44
CA GLY A 91 3.55 12.23 -7.12
C GLY A 91 4.48 11.86 -5.97
N VAL A 92 3.98 11.06 -5.03
CA VAL A 92 4.68 10.73 -3.78
C VAL A 92 4.26 9.36 -3.25
N VAL A 93 5.13 8.72 -2.48
CA VAL A 93 4.80 7.55 -1.66
C VAL A 93 4.74 7.99 -0.19
N ARG A 94 3.70 7.57 0.52
CA ARG A 94 3.51 7.84 1.95
C ARG A 94 3.26 6.54 2.71
N VAL A 95 3.57 6.55 4.00
CA VAL A 95 3.05 5.53 4.93
C VAL A 95 1.55 5.78 5.14
N GLY A 96 0.77 4.75 5.42
CA GLY A 96 -0.54 4.89 6.03
C GLY A 96 -0.86 3.77 7.00
N TYR A 97 -1.75 4.04 7.95
CA TYR A 97 -2.32 3.03 8.84
C TYR A 97 -3.64 2.53 8.26
N VAL A 98 -3.89 1.23 8.36
CA VAL A 98 -5.18 0.65 8.01
C VAL A 98 -6.18 0.97 9.14
N LEU A 99 -7.35 1.45 8.75
CA LEU A 99 -8.43 1.82 9.64
C LEU A 99 -9.64 0.93 9.41
N ARG A 100 -10.33 0.62 10.51
CA ARG A 100 -11.66 -0.01 10.50
C ARG A 100 -12.68 0.88 11.24
N PRO A 101 -13.98 0.77 10.90
CA PRO A 101 -15.04 1.40 11.68
C PRO A 101 -15.06 0.82 13.10
N ARG A 102 -15.18 1.67 14.11
CA ARG A 102 -15.37 1.21 15.49
C ARG A 102 -16.81 0.71 15.68
N THR A 103 -16.96 -0.47 16.29
CA THR A 103 -18.26 -1.10 16.61
C THR A 103 -18.70 -0.86 18.05
N ASP A 104 -17.77 -0.46 18.92
CA ASP A 104 -17.94 -0.53 20.37
C ASP A 104 -18.28 0.85 20.95
N ASP A 105 -19.47 1.37 20.62
CA ASP A 105 -20.09 2.44 21.40
C ASP A 105 -21.18 1.83 22.30
N PRO A 106 -20.93 1.66 23.61
CA PRO A 106 -21.93 1.18 24.55
C PRO A 106 -23.12 2.14 24.72
N ASP A 107 -23.01 3.38 24.22
CA ASP A 107 -24.09 4.38 24.22
C ASP A 107 -25.22 4.11 23.19
N GLU A 108 -25.07 3.09 22.32
CA GLU A 108 -26.11 2.72 21.33
C GLU A 108 -26.66 1.29 21.50
N SER A 109 -26.22 0.51 22.51
CA SER A 109 -26.86 -0.77 22.85
C SER A 109 -28.08 -0.62 23.78
N GLY A 110 -28.64 0.60 23.87
CA GLY A 110 -29.98 0.78 24.39
C GLY A 110 -30.96 0.12 23.44
N GLU A 111 -31.36 -1.11 23.75
CA GLU A 111 -32.62 -1.68 23.27
C GLU A 111 -33.74 -0.75 23.74
N GLU A 112 -34.12 0.22 22.90
CA GLU A 112 -35.42 0.86 23.04
C GLU A 112 -36.46 -0.15 22.51
N ASP A 113 -37.11 -0.85 23.43
CA ASP A 113 -38.34 -1.59 23.17
C ASP A 113 -39.40 -0.61 22.64
N ASP A 114 -39.46 -0.45 21.32
CA ASP A 114 -40.52 0.32 20.66
C ASP A 114 -41.66 -0.64 20.27
N GLU A 115 -42.70 -0.67 21.10
CA GLU A 115 -43.97 -1.39 20.86
C GLU A 115 -44.78 -0.81 19.68
N THR A 116 -44.22 0.09 18.87
CA THR A 116 -44.90 0.67 17.72
C THR A 116 -44.05 0.52 16.45
N GLY A 117 -44.39 -0.47 15.62
CA GLY A 117 -43.69 -0.83 14.39
C GLY A 117 -43.40 0.32 13.41
N GLY A 118 -42.26 0.99 13.59
CA GLY A 118 -41.84 2.13 12.78
C GLY A 118 -40.31 2.26 12.66
N ARG A 119 -39.77 1.84 11.50
CA ARG A 119 -38.45 2.18 10.92
C ARG A 119 -37.20 2.05 11.81
N LYS A 120 -36.44 0.97 11.58
CA LYS A 120 -34.98 0.90 11.87
C LYS A 120 -34.28 2.19 11.41
N ARG A 121 -33.77 3.00 12.35
CA ARG A 121 -32.95 4.18 12.06
C ARG A 121 -31.65 3.73 11.40
N LEU A 122 -31.47 4.08 10.13
CA LEU A 122 -30.23 3.87 9.39
C LEU A 122 -29.11 4.68 10.06
N ARG A 123 -27.99 4.06 10.44
CA ARG A 123 -26.79 4.75 10.97
C ARG A 123 -26.48 5.95 10.07
N THR A 124 -26.71 7.17 10.58
CA THR A 124 -26.37 8.37 9.81
C THR A 124 -24.86 8.53 9.78
N SER A 125 -24.28 8.97 8.66
CA SER A 125 -22.83 9.18 8.50
C SER A 125 -22.18 10.18 9.49
N LYS A 126 -22.94 10.76 10.43
CA LYS A 126 -22.47 11.79 11.37
C LYS A 126 -21.75 11.25 12.62
N SER A 127 -21.85 9.97 12.96
CA SER A 127 -21.23 9.40 14.19
C SER A 127 -20.10 8.39 13.92
N MET A 128 -19.69 8.21 12.67
CA MET A 128 -18.73 7.17 12.33
C MET A 128 -17.34 7.47 12.90
N LYS A 129 -16.92 6.67 13.88
CA LYS A 129 -15.59 6.70 14.47
C LYS A 129 -14.70 5.66 13.78
N TRP A 130 -13.44 6.02 13.57
CA TRP A 130 -12.42 5.15 12.97
C TRP A 130 -11.42 4.74 14.03
N GLU A 131 -10.91 3.52 13.91
CA GLU A 131 -9.79 3.06 14.72
C GLU A 131 -8.71 2.42 13.86
N VAL A 132 -7.46 2.59 14.29
CA VAL A 132 -6.32 1.88 13.71
C VAL A 132 -6.43 0.39 14.03
N VAL A 133 -6.10 -0.47 13.07
CA VAL A 133 -6.20 -1.93 13.22
C VAL A 133 -4.99 -2.52 13.98
N PRO A 134 -5.26 -3.29 15.07
CA PRO A 134 -4.38 -4.24 15.73
C PRO A 134 -3.43 -5.08 14.89
N LEU A 135 -2.16 -5.25 15.22
CA LEU A 135 -1.46 -6.51 14.91
C LEU A 135 -1.32 -7.34 16.18
N GLU A 136 -1.78 -8.59 16.13
CA GLU A 136 -1.85 -9.48 17.31
C GLU A 136 -0.49 -9.86 17.89
N ARG A 137 0.59 -9.79 17.11
CA ARG A 137 1.88 -10.43 17.45
C ARG A 137 2.97 -9.48 17.95
N ASP A 138 2.87 -8.19 17.65
CA ASP A 138 4.02 -7.29 17.77
C ASP A 138 3.71 -5.97 18.48
N ASN A 139 2.53 -5.81 19.10
CA ASN A 139 2.13 -4.53 19.69
C ASN A 139 2.11 -3.38 18.64
N GLU A 140 2.03 -3.76 17.36
CA GLU A 140 2.12 -2.88 16.20
C GLU A 140 0.74 -2.68 15.57
N TYR A 141 0.68 -1.78 14.59
CA TYR A 141 -0.53 -1.51 13.83
C TYR A 141 -0.37 -1.96 12.38
N GLU A 142 -1.47 -2.31 11.72
CA GLU A 142 -1.43 -2.65 10.30
C GLU A 142 -1.08 -1.41 9.47
N MET A 143 0.07 -1.47 8.78
CA MET A 143 0.63 -0.37 7.99
C MET A 143 0.75 -0.73 6.51
N VAL A 144 0.60 0.29 5.67
CA VAL A 144 0.68 0.20 4.21
C VAL A 144 1.55 1.30 3.63
N ALA A 145 2.06 1.07 2.43
CA ALA A 145 2.58 2.12 1.58
C ALA A 145 1.49 2.58 0.61
N ILE A 146 1.35 3.90 0.44
CA ILE A 146 0.34 4.52 -0.41
C ILE A 146 1.06 5.41 -1.42
N LYS A 147 1.13 4.94 -2.66
CA LYS A 147 1.65 5.71 -3.78
C LYS A 147 0.52 6.56 -4.37
N MET A 148 0.66 7.87 -4.23
CA MET A 148 -0.30 8.87 -4.70
C MET A 148 0.19 9.46 -6.03
N PHE A 149 -0.59 9.32 -7.08
CA PHE A 149 -0.34 9.90 -8.40
C PHE A 149 -1.23 11.11 -8.61
N ASP A 150 -0.66 12.28 -8.89
CA ASP A 150 -1.42 13.51 -9.13
C ASP A 150 -1.92 13.55 -10.58
N LYS A 151 -3.24 13.54 -10.77
CA LYS A 151 -3.89 13.46 -12.10
C LYS A 151 -3.45 14.63 -13.01
N LYS A 152 -3.33 15.85 -12.48
CA LYS A 152 -2.86 17.01 -13.25
C LYS A 152 -1.41 16.87 -13.67
N LYS A 153 -0.54 16.36 -12.78
CA LYS A 153 0.86 16.08 -13.16
C LYS A 153 0.96 15.01 -14.23
N MET A 154 0.18 13.93 -14.10
CA MET A 154 0.12 12.87 -15.09
C MET A 154 -0.28 13.42 -16.46
N GLU A 155 -1.32 14.26 -16.53
CA GLU A 155 -1.75 14.93 -17.77
C GLU A 155 -0.65 15.80 -18.37
N SER A 156 0.02 16.61 -17.56
CA SER A 156 1.09 17.51 -18.03
C SER A 156 2.31 16.78 -18.59
N ILE A 157 2.63 15.59 -18.05
CA ILE A 157 3.78 14.77 -18.46
C ILE A 157 3.38 13.78 -19.58
N ARG A 158 2.08 13.52 -19.78
CA ARG A 158 1.55 12.56 -20.76
C ARG A 158 1.99 12.84 -22.19
N ALA A 159 2.28 14.10 -22.53
CA ALA A 159 2.79 14.50 -23.83
C ALA A 159 4.20 13.93 -24.16
N GLN A 160 4.95 13.45 -23.16
CA GLN A 160 6.35 13.03 -23.31
C GLN A 160 6.56 11.51 -23.50
N ARG A 161 5.50 10.70 -23.71
CA ARG A 161 5.57 9.25 -24.01
C ARG A 161 6.39 8.39 -23.02
N MET A 162 6.58 8.83 -21.79
CA MET A 162 7.26 8.05 -20.76
C MET A 162 6.27 7.17 -20.00
N GLU A 163 6.60 5.89 -19.89
CA GLU A 163 6.17 4.90 -18.90
C GLU A 163 5.04 5.33 -17.97
N GLY A 164 3.86 4.73 -18.17
CA GLY A 164 2.63 5.20 -17.55
C GLY A 164 2.44 4.65 -16.15
N PRO A 165 2.04 5.49 -15.17
CA PRO A 165 1.41 5.03 -13.92
C PRO A 165 0.32 3.98 -14.15
N MET A 166 -0.38 4.05 -15.28
CA MET A 166 -1.41 3.08 -15.66
C MET A 166 -0.84 1.68 -15.89
N VAL A 167 0.34 1.56 -16.51
CA VAL A 167 1.01 0.26 -16.70
C VAL A 167 1.38 -0.34 -15.35
N GLU A 168 1.95 0.48 -14.47
CA GLU A 168 2.29 0.07 -13.12
C GLU A 168 1.05 -0.46 -12.38
N LEU A 169 -0.04 0.32 -12.37
CA LEU A 169 -1.30 -0.04 -11.72
C LEU A 169 -1.90 -1.33 -12.27
N CYS A 170 -1.90 -1.50 -13.60
CA CYS A 170 -2.41 -2.73 -14.21
C CYS A 170 -1.57 -3.94 -13.86
N ALA A 171 -0.24 -3.83 -13.95
CA ALA A 171 0.66 -4.90 -13.60
C ALA A 171 0.43 -5.31 -12.14
N THR A 172 0.40 -4.35 -11.20
CA THR A 172 0.24 -4.65 -9.77
C THR A 172 -1.12 -5.25 -9.45
N GLN A 173 -2.18 -4.89 -10.17
CA GLN A 173 -3.51 -5.53 -10.04
C GLN A 173 -3.53 -6.95 -10.62
N MET A 174 -2.91 -7.18 -11.77
CA MET A 174 -2.82 -8.51 -12.37
C MET A 174 -2.10 -9.49 -11.45
N MET A 175 -1.03 -9.01 -10.80
CA MET A 175 -0.24 -9.81 -9.84
C MET A 175 -1.02 -10.07 -8.56
N ALA A 176 -1.72 -9.07 -8.03
CA ALA A 176 -2.56 -9.23 -6.84
C ALA A 176 -3.70 -10.24 -7.04
N ALA A 177 -4.27 -10.36 -8.24
CA ALA A 177 -5.36 -11.30 -8.51
C ALA A 177 -4.98 -12.79 -8.42
N GLN A 178 -3.70 -13.12 -8.26
CA GLN A 178 -3.19 -14.50 -8.18
C GLN A 178 -2.74 -14.86 -6.75
N GLU A 179 -3.45 -14.36 -5.73
CA GLU A 179 -3.15 -14.39 -4.28
C GLU A 179 -2.62 -15.73 -3.72
N ALA A 180 -2.82 -16.84 -4.41
CA ALA A 180 -2.38 -18.17 -3.99
C ALA A 180 -0.85 -18.38 -3.99
N GLU A 181 -0.07 -17.48 -4.59
CA GLU A 181 1.39 -17.62 -4.64
C GLU A 181 2.09 -16.33 -4.18
N SER A 182 2.52 -16.28 -2.91
CA SER A 182 3.44 -15.24 -2.43
C SER A 182 4.79 -15.40 -3.12
N ASN A 183 5.01 -14.64 -4.20
CA ASN A 183 6.13 -14.83 -5.12
C ASN A 183 7.15 -13.68 -5.11
N HIS A 184 7.38 -13.03 -3.98
CA HIS A 184 8.39 -11.95 -3.89
C HIS A 184 8.14 -10.80 -4.88
N VAL A 185 6.88 -10.52 -5.24
CA VAL A 185 6.50 -9.37 -6.07
C VAL A 185 5.44 -8.55 -5.34
N LEU A 186 5.62 -7.22 -5.37
CA LEU A 186 4.73 -6.31 -4.66
C LEU A 186 3.48 -6.01 -5.50
N GLY A 187 2.35 -6.62 -5.12
CA GLY A 187 1.02 -6.37 -5.70
C GLY A 187 0.26 -5.23 -5.01
N SER A 188 -0.82 -4.77 -5.66
CA SER A 188 -1.75 -3.82 -5.06
C SER A 188 -2.68 -4.49 -4.05
N LEU A 189 -2.82 -3.92 -2.86
CA LEU A 189 -3.88 -4.27 -1.91
C LEU A 189 -5.19 -3.57 -2.28
N ASP A 190 -5.10 -2.29 -2.65
CA ASP A 190 -6.22 -1.48 -3.10
C ASP A 190 -5.78 -0.48 -4.16
N THR A 191 -6.68 -0.15 -5.08
CA THR A 191 -6.47 0.94 -6.02
C THR A 191 -7.66 1.88 -5.99
N LEU A 192 -7.44 3.07 -5.43
CA LEU A 192 -8.49 4.06 -5.19
C LEU A 192 -8.30 5.27 -6.10
N GLU A 193 -9.37 6.02 -6.34
CA GLU A 193 -9.27 7.32 -6.99
C GLU A 193 -10.22 8.37 -6.41
N ASP A 194 -9.78 9.63 -6.39
CA ASP A 194 -10.63 10.79 -6.17
C ASP A 194 -10.46 11.79 -7.33
N GLU A 195 -11.04 12.99 -7.20
CA GLU A 195 -10.96 14.04 -8.22
C GLU A 195 -9.53 14.45 -8.59
N ARG A 196 -8.57 14.31 -7.67
CA ARG A 196 -7.20 14.83 -7.83
C ARG A 196 -6.14 13.75 -7.95
N PHE A 197 -6.31 12.62 -7.28
CA PHE A 197 -5.28 11.59 -7.19
C PHE A 197 -5.80 10.20 -7.53
N ILE A 198 -4.88 9.37 -8.01
CA ILE A 198 -4.99 7.92 -7.99
C ILE A 198 -4.10 7.40 -6.85
N TYR A 199 -4.57 6.40 -6.12
CA TYR A 199 -3.88 5.82 -4.98
C TYR A 199 -3.63 4.35 -5.24
N ASN A 200 -2.36 3.93 -5.20
CA ASN A 200 -1.99 2.52 -5.15
C ASN A 200 -1.59 2.19 -3.71
N VAL A 201 -2.42 1.42 -3.02
CA VAL A 201 -2.13 0.91 -1.68
C VAL A 201 -1.44 -0.43 -1.83
N MET A 202 -0.30 -0.60 -1.18
CA MET A 202 0.55 -1.78 -1.29
C MET A 202 1.10 -2.17 0.09
N PRO A 203 1.56 -3.42 0.28
CA PRO A 203 2.24 -3.82 1.50
C PRO A 203 3.42 -2.89 1.80
N LEU A 204 3.59 -2.50 3.06
CA LEU A 204 4.77 -1.74 3.48
C LEU A 204 5.97 -2.69 3.65
N THR A 205 7.11 -2.31 3.07
CA THR A 205 8.41 -2.95 3.30
C THR A 205 9.22 -2.05 4.24
N GLY A 206 9.64 -2.59 5.38
CA GLY A 206 10.23 -1.81 6.48
C GLY A 206 11.70 -1.45 6.30
N ASP A 207 12.43 -2.22 5.49
CA ASP A 207 13.91 -2.21 5.51
C ASP A 207 14.54 -1.47 4.32
N GLY A 208 13.73 -0.69 3.59
CA GLY A 208 14.18 0.09 2.45
C GLY A 208 14.44 -0.77 1.21
N ASP A 209 15.39 -0.34 0.38
CA ASP A 209 15.77 -1.01 -0.86
C ASP A 209 17.16 -1.68 -0.77
N LEU A 210 17.37 -2.68 -1.64
CA LEU A 210 18.60 -3.46 -1.69
C LEU A 210 19.82 -2.58 -2.01
N PHE A 211 19.64 -1.51 -2.78
CA PHE A 211 20.72 -0.58 -3.09
C PHE A 211 21.28 0.08 -1.80
N HIS A 212 20.40 0.61 -0.94
CA HIS A 212 20.79 1.19 0.34
C HIS A 212 21.34 0.13 1.30
N TYR A 213 20.78 -1.09 1.32
CA TYR A 213 21.30 -2.20 2.10
C TYR A 213 22.75 -2.53 1.72
N VAL A 214 23.03 -2.75 0.43
CA VAL A 214 24.38 -3.05 -0.06
C VAL A 214 25.33 -1.89 0.25
N LYS A 215 24.86 -0.64 0.11
CA LYS A 215 25.66 0.54 0.44
C LYS A 215 25.99 0.62 1.94
N LYS A 216 25.07 0.21 2.83
CA LYS A 216 25.26 0.20 4.29
C LYS A 216 26.20 -0.93 4.72
N VAL A 217 25.99 -2.14 4.20
CA VAL A 217 26.71 -3.37 4.61
C VAL A 217 28.06 -3.50 3.90
N GLY A 218 28.21 -2.92 2.71
CA GLY A 218 29.39 -3.08 1.87
C GLY A 218 29.40 -4.44 1.18
N ARG A 219 30.31 -5.33 1.60
CA ARG A 219 30.40 -6.68 1.01
C ARG A 219 29.33 -7.58 1.63
N VAL A 220 28.32 -7.93 0.83
CA VAL A 220 27.30 -8.90 1.21
C VAL A 220 27.89 -10.31 1.16
N GLU A 221 27.68 -11.09 2.22
CA GLU A 221 28.09 -12.50 2.27
C GLU A 221 27.41 -13.31 1.17
N GLU A 222 28.14 -14.26 0.58
CA GLU A 222 27.63 -15.07 -0.54
C GLU A 222 26.33 -15.80 -0.19
N ALA A 223 26.18 -16.28 1.05
CA ALA A 223 24.97 -16.94 1.51
C ALA A 223 23.74 -16.01 1.48
N VAL A 224 23.90 -14.76 1.93
CA VAL A 224 22.86 -13.73 1.92
C VAL A 224 22.56 -13.28 0.48
N ALA A 225 23.59 -13.05 -0.32
CA ALA A 225 23.43 -12.70 -1.72
C ALA A 225 22.66 -13.79 -2.48
N ARG A 226 23.02 -15.07 -2.28
CA ARG A 226 22.33 -16.23 -2.85
C ARG A 226 20.85 -16.28 -2.42
N HIS A 227 20.56 -15.91 -1.17
CA HIS A 227 19.19 -15.83 -0.67
C HIS A 227 18.37 -14.81 -1.46
N PHE A 228 18.86 -13.57 -1.59
CA PHE A 228 18.18 -12.53 -2.37
C PHE A 228 18.05 -12.90 -3.85
N PHE A 229 19.11 -13.42 -4.47
CA PHE A 229 19.06 -13.82 -5.88
C PHE A 229 17.99 -14.89 -6.15
N ARG A 230 17.85 -15.87 -5.26
CA ARG A 230 16.82 -16.89 -5.38
C ARG A 230 15.42 -16.29 -5.34
N GLN A 231 15.16 -15.37 -4.43
CA GLN A 231 13.87 -14.69 -4.32
C GLN A 231 13.58 -13.81 -5.54
N ILE A 232 14.57 -13.04 -6.01
CA ILE A 232 14.46 -12.27 -7.26
C ILE A 232 14.12 -13.19 -8.43
N LEU A 233 14.77 -14.36 -8.54
CA LEU A 233 14.47 -15.33 -9.60
C LEU A 233 13.05 -15.90 -9.49
N GLN A 234 12.55 -16.15 -8.27
CA GLN A 234 11.16 -16.56 -8.03
C GLN A 234 10.18 -15.47 -8.49
N SER A 235 10.47 -14.20 -8.20
CA SER A 235 9.71 -13.05 -8.69
C SER A 235 9.63 -13.02 -10.21
N LEU A 236 10.77 -13.19 -10.89
CA LEU A 236 10.84 -13.14 -12.35
C LEU A 236 10.10 -14.33 -12.99
N GLN A 237 10.20 -15.51 -12.39
CA GLN A 237 9.46 -16.69 -12.84
C GLN A 237 7.95 -16.46 -12.71
N PHE A 238 7.49 -15.84 -11.62
CA PHE A 238 6.09 -15.47 -11.47
C PHE A 238 5.64 -14.45 -12.52
N LEU A 239 6.40 -13.36 -12.71
CA LEU A 239 6.11 -12.36 -13.73
C LEU A 239 6.01 -12.99 -15.12
N GLN A 240 6.94 -13.90 -15.47
CA GLN A 240 6.90 -14.63 -16.72
C GLN A 240 5.62 -15.44 -16.88
N ARG A 241 5.18 -16.17 -15.84
CA ARG A 241 3.90 -16.91 -15.86
C ARG A 241 2.68 -16.00 -16.02
N MET A 242 2.77 -14.76 -15.55
CA MET A 242 1.76 -13.72 -15.74
C MET A 242 1.78 -13.06 -17.12
N GLY A 243 2.70 -13.47 -18.00
CA GLY A 243 2.92 -12.80 -19.28
C GLY A 243 3.42 -11.37 -19.07
N LEU A 244 4.24 -11.13 -18.05
CA LEU A 244 4.81 -9.83 -17.70
C LEU A 244 6.35 -9.89 -17.75
N CYS A 245 6.94 -8.89 -18.41
CA CYS A 245 8.38 -8.65 -18.38
C CYS A 245 8.63 -7.31 -17.67
N HIS A 246 9.38 -7.33 -16.56
CA HIS A 246 9.59 -6.15 -15.70
C HIS A 246 10.37 -5.02 -16.39
N ARG A 247 11.43 -5.38 -17.13
CA ARG A 247 12.37 -4.48 -17.85
C ARG A 247 13.12 -3.44 -17.02
N ASP A 248 13.05 -3.51 -15.69
CA ASP A 248 13.68 -2.52 -14.79
C ASP A 248 14.13 -3.15 -13.45
N VAL A 249 14.65 -4.37 -13.53
CA VAL A 249 15.12 -5.10 -12.35
C VAL A 249 16.49 -4.52 -11.97
N CYS A 250 16.52 -3.70 -10.94
CA CYS A 250 17.72 -3.10 -10.37
C CYS A 250 17.61 -3.07 -8.84
N ALA A 251 18.73 -2.85 -8.15
CA ALA A 251 18.77 -2.91 -6.69
C ALA A 251 17.86 -1.88 -6.01
N GLU A 252 17.61 -0.73 -6.64
CA GLU A 252 16.67 0.29 -6.17
C GLU A 252 15.21 -0.17 -6.21
N ASN A 253 14.88 -1.13 -7.08
CA ASN A 253 13.54 -1.68 -7.24
C ASN A 253 13.34 -2.98 -6.45
N ILE A 254 14.34 -3.47 -5.72
CA ILE A 254 14.23 -4.60 -4.81
C ILE A 254 14.04 -4.07 -3.39
N LEU A 255 12.84 -4.20 -2.85
CA LEU A 255 12.51 -3.78 -1.50
C LEU A 255 12.76 -4.92 -0.50
N LEU A 256 13.13 -4.59 0.74
CA LEU A 256 13.49 -5.56 1.77
C LEU A 256 12.49 -5.57 2.93
N ARG A 257 12.23 -6.77 3.48
CA ARG A 257 11.48 -6.98 4.72
C ARG A 257 12.02 -8.24 5.43
N GLY A 258 12.68 -8.05 6.56
CA GLY A 258 13.40 -9.10 7.26
C GLY A 258 14.47 -9.73 6.36
N SER A 259 14.44 -11.06 6.25
CA SER A 259 15.32 -11.80 5.33
C SER A 259 14.82 -11.78 3.88
N ASP A 260 13.60 -11.30 3.62
CA ASP A 260 12.94 -11.42 2.33
C ASP A 260 13.09 -10.16 1.48
N CYS A 261 13.09 -10.34 0.16
CA CYS A 261 13.05 -9.26 -0.81
C CYS A 261 11.84 -9.35 -1.73
N PHE A 262 11.45 -8.19 -2.27
CA PHE A 262 10.26 -8.03 -3.10
C PHE A 262 10.58 -7.12 -4.29
N VAL A 263 10.28 -7.58 -5.51
CA VAL A 263 10.40 -6.77 -6.72
C VAL A 263 9.27 -5.74 -6.76
N SER A 264 9.63 -4.49 -7.01
CA SER A 264 8.77 -3.32 -7.15
C SER A 264 9.16 -2.51 -8.39
N GLY A 265 8.47 -1.39 -8.69
CA GLY A 265 8.86 -0.53 -9.80
C GLY A 265 8.34 -0.98 -11.17
N HIS A 266 7.06 -1.33 -11.23
CA HIS A 266 6.44 -1.95 -12.41
C HIS A 266 6.06 -0.98 -13.56
N SER A 267 6.49 0.29 -13.53
CA SER A 267 6.12 1.29 -14.54
C SER A 267 6.64 0.98 -15.94
N LYS A 268 7.72 0.19 -16.03
CA LYS A 268 8.31 -0.25 -17.30
C LYS A 268 7.81 -1.61 -17.77
N CYS A 269 6.87 -2.24 -17.06
CA CYS A 269 6.42 -3.57 -17.42
C CYS A 269 5.90 -3.65 -18.85
N LEU A 270 6.12 -4.80 -19.48
CA LEU A 270 5.64 -5.13 -20.81
C LEU A 270 4.83 -6.42 -20.73
N ARG A 271 3.65 -6.49 -21.34
CA ARG A 271 2.98 -7.77 -21.49
C ARG A 271 3.57 -8.54 -22.67
N ILE A 272 3.90 -9.80 -22.41
CA ILE A 272 4.42 -10.73 -23.40
C ILE A 272 3.40 -11.87 -23.60
N PRO A 273 3.31 -12.42 -24.82
CA PRO A 273 2.47 -13.59 -25.13
C PRO A 273 2.79 -14.82 -24.28
#